data_AF-A0A1F8R8K2-F1
#
_entry.id   AF-A0A1F8R8K2-F1
#
_cell.length_a   1.000
_cell.length_b   1.000
_cell.length_c   1.000
_cell.angle_alpha   90.00
_cell.angle_beta   90.00
_cell.angle_gamma   90.00
#
_symmetry.space_group_name_H-M   'P 1'
#
loop_
_entity.id
_entity.type
_entity.pdbx_description
1 polymer ?
#
loop_
_entity_poly.entity_id
_entity_poly.type
_entity_poly.pdbx_seq_one_letter_code
_entity_poly.pdbx_strand_id
1 'polypeptide(L)'
;MVLLPGSGTVAAASNSFPDEPLYSVKLATESVQLAMTPSARAKAELYVKFADRRVDEIIEMADQGKVAQVEKATDRMNAHLVAMANLAAPGGEAAGGAAVPAPLLAPAPAPAPAPTPAPTPAPAQVPAPSPAPAPAPSPTPGPSVKQVPPPSVAVPAPGKEERETGAPRAPGQTRKAEPQPATVEKGVKADKKAELKDKLARQAAENQQALQRELEKAPEALRPALERAIEVAGRGYEHALKSLD
;
A
#
# COMPACT_ATOMS: atom_id res chain seq x y z
N MET A 1 21.72 15.54 -25.35
CA MET A 1 21.42 14.79 -24.11
C MET A 1 19.91 14.67 -24.03
N VAL A 2 19.34 13.52 -24.37
CA VAL A 2 17.89 13.30 -24.30
C VAL A 2 17.57 12.94 -22.85
N LEU A 3 16.90 13.85 -22.15
CA LEU A 3 16.35 13.59 -20.83
C LEU A 3 15.10 12.73 -21.04
N LEU A 4 15.18 11.42 -20.78
CA LEU A 4 14.02 10.53 -20.73
C LEU A 4 13.21 10.88 -19.46
N PRO A 5 12.00 11.47 -19.57
CA PRO A 5 11.09 11.51 -18.43
C PRO A 5 10.56 10.09 -18.24
N GLY A 6 10.96 9.37 -17.19
CA GLY A 6 10.37 8.04 -17.01
C GLY A 6 10.81 7.15 -15.86
N SER A 7 11.99 7.32 -15.27
CA SER A 7 12.42 6.37 -14.22
C SER A 7 11.67 6.59 -12.89
N GLY A 8 11.33 7.84 -12.55
CA GLY A 8 10.73 8.16 -11.24
C GLY A 8 9.30 7.61 -11.06
N THR A 9 8.45 7.70 -12.08
CA THR A 9 7.05 7.27 -12.00
C THR A 9 6.92 5.75 -11.99
N VAL A 10 7.78 5.02 -12.71
CA VAL A 10 7.80 3.54 -12.69
C VAL A 10 8.29 3.00 -11.35
N ALA A 11 9.32 3.62 -10.76
CA ALA A 11 9.81 3.25 -9.44
C ALA A 11 8.74 3.49 -8.37
N ALA A 12 8.07 4.66 -8.39
CA ALA A 12 6.99 4.96 -7.46
C ALA A 12 5.77 4.03 -7.64
N ALA A 13 5.40 3.71 -8.88
CA ALA A 13 4.31 2.79 -9.18
C ALA A 13 4.58 1.36 -8.66
N SER A 14 5.84 0.93 -8.60
CA SER A 14 6.20 -0.40 -8.12
C SER A 14 5.80 -0.66 -6.66
N ASN A 15 5.70 0.41 -5.85
CA ASN A 15 5.28 0.32 -4.44
C ASN A 15 3.79 0.66 -4.24
N SER A 16 3.03 0.84 -5.32
CA SER A 16 1.63 1.26 -5.20
C SER A 16 0.67 0.13 -4.86
N PHE A 17 -0.39 0.45 -4.13
CA PHE A 17 -1.47 -0.45 -3.70
C PHE A 17 -2.72 -0.34 -4.61
N PRO A 18 -3.65 -1.33 -4.59
CA PRO A 18 -4.79 -1.40 -5.51
C PRO A 18 -5.69 -0.17 -5.61
N ASP A 19 -5.73 0.65 -4.58
CA ASP A 19 -6.54 1.86 -4.45
C ASP A 19 -5.76 3.16 -4.70
N GLU A 20 -4.48 3.06 -5.07
CA GLU A 20 -3.62 4.22 -5.32
C GLU A 20 -3.55 4.61 -6.80
N PRO A 21 -3.32 5.90 -7.12
CA PRO A 21 -3.33 6.39 -8.50
C PRO A 21 -2.30 5.74 -9.43
N LEU A 22 -1.14 5.35 -8.90
CA LEU A 22 -0.05 4.77 -9.71
C LEU A 22 -0.21 3.25 -9.93
N TYR A 23 -1.27 2.65 -9.40
CA TYR A 23 -1.48 1.21 -9.48
C TYR A 23 -1.66 0.69 -10.90
N SER A 24 -2.39 1.43 -11.73
CA SER A 24 -2.53 1.09 -13.15
C SER A 24 -1.19 1.08 -13.88
N VAL A 25 -0.25 1.95 -13.47
CA VAL A 25 1.11 2.00 -14.02
C VAL A 25 1.91 0.77 -13.57
N LYS A 26 1.72 0.29 -12.33
CA LYS A 26 2.30 -0.97 -11.83
C LYS A 26 1.90 -2.13 -12.72
N LEU A 27 0.59 -2.33 -12.93
CA LEU A 27 0.07 -3.44 -13.74
C LEU A 27 0.52 -3.36 -15.20
N ALA A 28 0.57 -2.14 -15.78
CA ALA A 28 1.05 -1.95 -17.14
C ALA A 28 2.54 -2.31 -17.26
N THR A 29 3.37 -1.88 -16.30
CA THR A 29 4.79 -2.19 -16.26
C THR A 29 5.02 -3.70 -16.12
N GLU A 30 4.29 -4.36 -15.23
CA GLU A 30 4.34 -5.81 -15.03
C GLU A 30 3.96 -6.57 -16.31
N SER A 31 2.93 -6.11 -17.02
CA SER A 31 2.51 -6.70 -18.30
C SER A 31 3.57 -6.57 -19.40
N VAL A 32 4.19 -5.40 -19.52
CA VAL A 32 5.31 -5.18 -20.48
C VAL A 32 6.49 -6.08 -20.12
N GLN A 33 6.81 -6.22 -18.83
CA GLN A 33 7.89 -7.08 -18.38
C GLN A 33 7.65 -8.56 -18.75
N LEU A 34 6.41 -9.05 -18.62
CA LEU A 34 6.05 -10.39 -19.07
C LEU A 34 6.15 -10.55 -20.60
N ALA A 35 5.68 -9.57 -21.36
CA ALA A 35 5.72 -9.61 -22.83
C ALA A 35 7.16 -9.63 -23.38
N MET A 36 8.08 -8.93 -22.71
CA MET A 36 9.49 -8.88 -23.11
C MET A 36 10.34 -10.04 -22.57
N THR A 37 9.74 -10.97 -21.82
CA THR A 37 10.46 -12.12 -21.24
C THR A 37 10.17 -13.39 -22.06
N PRO A 38 11.06 -13.79 -23.00
CA PRO A 38 10.78 -14.90 -23.91
C PRO A 38 10.91 -16.28 -23.25
N SER A 39 11.85 -16.47 -22.33
CA SER A 39 12.13 -17.79 -21.76
C SER A 39 11.05 -18.22 -20.77
N ALA A 40 10.57 -19.46 -20.85
CA ALA A 40 9.61 -20.01 -19.89
C ALA A 40 10.11 -19.93 -18.45
N ARG A 41 11.40 -20.23 -18.21
CA ARG A 41 12.00 -20.12 -16.87
C ARG A 41 11.95 -18.70 -16.30
N ALA A 42 12.43 -17.69 -17.03
CA ALA A 42 12.39 -16.32 -16.51
C ALA A 42 10.95 -15.79 -16.39
N LYS A 43 10.03 -16.25 -17.25
CA LYS A 43 8.61 -15.89 -17.16
C LYS A 43 7.94 -16.51 -15.93
N ALA A 44 8.26 -17.77 -15.62
CA ALA A 44 7.84 -18.43 -14.39
C ALA A 44 8.33 -17.68 -13.15
N GLU A 45 9.61 -17.32 -13.09
CA GLU A 45 10.19 -16.49 -12.02
C GLU A 45 9.44 -15.16 -11.86
N LEU A 46 9.06 -14.53 -12.98
CA LEU A 46 8.34 -13.28 -12.96
C LEU A 46 6.90 -13.44 -12.43
N TYR A 47 6.21 -14.52 -12.80
CA TYR A 47 4.90 -14.83 -12.24
C TYR A 47 4.96 -15.09 -10.72
N VAL A 48 5.96 -15.82 -10.22
CA VAL A 48 6.16 -15.98 -8.75
C VAL A 48 6.35 -14.61 -8.10
N LYS A 49 7.21 -13.76 -8.67
CA LYS A 49 7.47 -12.43 -8.14
C LYS A 49 6.22 -11.56 -8.09
N PHE A 50 5.37 -11.64 -9.11
CA PHE A 50 4.11 -10.90 -9.12
C PHE A 50 3.13 -11.48 -8.13
N ALA A 51 3.00 -12.81 -8.03
CA ALA A 51 2.18 -13.46 -7.00
C ALA A 51 2.60 -13.03 -5.59
N ASP A 52 3.91 -12.99 -5.30
CA ASP A 52 4.45 -12.56 -4.00
C ASP A 52 4.10 -11.11 -3.70
N ARG A 53 4.20 -10.21 -4.68
CA ARG A 53 3.69 -8.83 -4.54
C ARG A 53 2.19 -8.79 -4.29
N ARG A 54 1.39 -9.68 -4.91
CA ARG A 54 -0.04 -9.76 -4.62
C ARG A 54 -0.29 -10.21 -3.19
N VAL A 55 0.60 -11.01 -2.59
CA VAL A 55 0.53 -11.37 -1.17
C VAL A 55 0.71 -10.13 -0.31
N ASP A 56 1.75 -9.32 -0.52
CA ASP A 56 1.91 -8.03 0.19
C ASP A 56 0.65 -7.15 0.04
N GLU A 57 0.10 -7.18 -1.19
CA GLU A 57 -1.25 -6.78 -1.59
C GLU A 57 -2.35 -7.08 -0.58
N ILE A 58 -2.53 -8.38 -0.41
CA ILE A 58 -3.55 -9.02 0.40
C ILE A 58 -3.34 -8.66 1.87
N ILE A 59 -2.10 -8.72 2.37
CA ILE A 59 -1.77 -8.43 3.77
C ILE A 59 -2.19 -7.00 4.11
N GLU A 60 -1.75 -6.02 3.33
CA GLU A 60 -2.07 -4.61 3.61
C GLU A 60 -3.59 -4.35 3.51
N MET A 61 -4.26 -4.91 2.50
CA MET A 61 -5.71 -4.73 2.35
C MET A 61 -6.50 -5.44 3.45
N ALA A 62 -6.01 -6.57 3.95
CA ALA A 62 -6.56 -7.30 5.08
C ALA A 62 -6.44 -6.50 6.38
N ASP A 63 -5.26 -5.95 6.65
CA ASP A 63 -5.00 -5.11 7.84
C ASP A 63 -5.87 -3.85 7.86
N GLN A 64 -6.20 -3.33 6.68
CA GLN A 64 -7.11 -2.20 6.51
C GLN A 64 -8.60 -2.59 6.48
N GLY A 65 -8.94 -3.87 6.57
CA GLY A 65 -10.32 -4.38 6.51
C GLY A 65 -10.99 -4.21 5.14
N LYS A 66 -10.22 -4.01 4.07
CA LYS A 66 -10.70 -3.76 2.71
C LYS A 66 -11.01 -5.08 1.98
N VAL A 67 -12.07 -5.75 2.42
CA VAL A 67 -12.52 -7.07 1.90
C VAL A 67 -12.57 -7.14 0.36
N ALA A 68 -13.12 -6.13 -0.30
CA ALA A 68 -13.21 -6.11 -1.77
C ALA A 68 -11.84 -5.99 -2.46
N GLN A 69 -10.84 -5.40 -1.80
CA GLN A 69 -9.48 -5.32 -2.35
C GLN A 69 -8.69 -6.60 -2.05
N VAL A 70 -8.94 -7.25 -0.91
CA VAL A 70 -8.42 -8.60 -0.61
C VAL A 70 -8.86 -9.59 -1.69
N GLU A 71 -10.14 -9.56 -2.07
CA GLU A 71 -10.67 -10.40 -3.16
C GLU A 71 -9.93 -10.12 -4.48
N LYS A 72 -9.84 -8.86 -4.90
CA LYS A 72 -9.17 -8.49 -6.17
C LYS A 72 -7.69 -8.85 -6.18
N ALA A 73 -6.98 -8.63 -5.07
CA ALA A 73 -5.56 -8.98 -4.96
C ALA A 73 -5.38 -10.51 -5.02
N THR A 74 -6.28 -11.27 -4.38
CA THR A 74 -6.30 -12.74 -4.44
C THR A 74 -6.61 -13.26 -5.85
N ASP A 75 -7.58 -12.67 -6.55
CA ASP A 75 -7.91 -13.05 -7.93
C ASP A 75 -6.72 -12.79 -8.89
N ARG A 76 -5.98 -11.69 -8.70
CA ARG A 76 -4.75 -11.43 -9.45
C ARG A 76 -3.63 -12.41 -9.10
N MET A 77 -3.48 -12.76 -7.82
CA MET A 77 -2.52 -13.79 -7.39
C MET A 77 -2.83 -15.11 -8.09
N ASN A 78 -4.09 -15.53 -8.03
CA ASN A 78 -4.59 -16.73 -8.69
C ASN A 78 -4.26 -16.72 -10.20
N ALA A 79 -4.47 -15.60 -10.88
CA ALA A 79 -4.13 -15.48 -12.31
C ALA A 79 -2.63 -15.76 -12.59
N HIS A 80 -1.72 -15.30 -11.73
CA HIS A 80 -0.29 -15.61 -11.87
C HIS A 80 0.04 -17.08 -11.60
N LEU A 81 -0.60 -17.69 -10.60
CA LEU A 81 -0.42 -19.11 -10.27
C LEU A 81 -0.91 -20.03 -11.41
N VAL A 82 -2.09 -19.74 -11.97
CA VAL A 82 -2.65 -20.45 -13.12
C VAL A 82 -1.76 -20.26 -14.35
N ALA A 83 -1.28 -19.05 -14.61
CA ALA A 83 -0.35 -18.80 -15.72
C ALA A 83 0.97 -19.56 -15.55
N MET A 84 1.50 -19.68 -14.33
CA MET A 84 2.65 -20.52 -14.02
C MET A 84 2.39 -22.00 -14.28
N ALA A 85 1.26 -22.52 -13.80
CA ALA A 85 0.88 -23.92 -14.03
C ALA A 85 0.80 -24.22 -15.53
N ASN A 86 0.19 -23.33 -16.32
CA ASN A 86 0.09 -23.49 -17.78
C ASN A 86 1.45 -23.42 -18.50
N LEU A 87 2.44 -22.69 -17.97
CA LEU A 87 3.80 -22.70 -18.53
C LEU A 87 4.51 -24.04 -18.35
N ALA A 88 4.18 -24.77 -17.28
CA ALA A 88 4.81 -26.06 -16.96
C ALA A 88 4.21 -27.23 -17.76
N ALA A 89 3.00 -27.04 -18.33
CA ALA A 89 2.32 -28.05 -19.12
C ALA A 89 3.08 -28.36 -20.44
N PRO A 90 3.13 -29.64 -20.86
CA PRO A 90 3.81 -30.04 -22.10
C PRO A 90 3.15 -29.38 -23.32
N GLY A 91 3.86 -28.45 -23.97
CA GLY A 91 3.38 -27.68 -25.13
C GLY A 91 3.45 -26.15 -24.96
N GLY A 92 3.81 -25.65 -23.78
CA GLY A 92 3.88 -24.21 -23.47
C GLY A 92 4.93 -23.39 -24.24
N GLU A 93 5.84 -24.04 -24.99
CA GLU A 93 6.93 -23.34 -25.71
C GLU A 93 6.76 -23.25 -27.24
N ALA A 94 5.75 -23.91 -27.85
CA ALA A 94 5.62 -23.99 -29.31
C ALA A 94 4.65 -22.96 -29.94
N ALA A 95 3.94 -22.15 -29.15
CA ALA A 95 3.01 -21.15 -29.67
C ALA A 95 3.47 -19.73 -29.30
N GLY A 96 4.45 -19.22 -30.06
CA GLY A 96 4.54 -17.79 -30.26
C GLY A 96 3.22 -17.29 -30.87
N GLY A 97 2.34 -16.70 -30.06
CA GLY A 97 1.15 -15.99 -30.55
C GLY A 97 -0.22 -16.46 -30.07
N ALA A 98 -0.36 -17.48 -29.22
CA ALA A 98 -1.66 -17.82 -28.64
C ALA A 98 -1.84 -17.13 -27.28
N ALA A 99 -2.72 -16.14 -27.26
CA ALA A 99 -3.18 -15.35 -26.12
C ALA A 99 -2.99 -16.03 -24.76
N VAL A 100 -2.01 -15.56 -24.00
CA VAL A 100 -2.18 -15.48 -22.54
C VAL A 100 -3.55 -14.82 -22.31
N PRO A 101 -4.42 -15.32 -21.42
CA PRO A 101 -5.53 -14.52 -20.99
C PRO A 101 -4.92 -13.25 -20.42
N ALA A 102 -5.02 -12.16 -21.18
CA ALA A 102 -4.68 -10.84 -20.69
C ALA A 102 -5.45 -10.71 -19.38
N PRO A 103 -4.79 -10.45 -18.24
CA PRO A 103 -5.53 -10.11 -17.04
C PRO A 103 -6.40 -8.93 -17.46
N LEU A 104 -7.73 -9.13 -17.42
CA LEU A 104 -8.79 -8.19 -17.81
C LEU A 104 -8.20 -6.83 -18.18
N LEU A 105 -8.05 -6.59 -19.49
CA LEU A 105 -7.47 -5.36 -20.02
C LEU A 105 -8.01 -4.18 -19.23
N ALA A 106 -7.16 -3.60 -18.37
CA ALA A 106 -7.44 -2.31 -17.81
C ALA A 106 -7.70 -1.38 -19.00
N PRO A 107 -8.75 -0.54 -18.97
CA PRO A 107 -8.98 0.42 -20.03
C PRO A 107 -7.67 1.20 -20.26
N ALA A 108 -7.31 1.40 -21.53
CA ALA A 108 -6.14 2.20 -21.88
C ALA A 108 -6.20 3.51 -21.08
N PRO A 109 -5.13 3.87 -20.33
CA PRO A 109 -5.15 5.09 -19.54
C PRO A 109 -5.46 6.26 -20.47
N ALA A 110 -6.42 7.10 -20.06
CA ALA A 110 -6.64 8.38 -20.74
C ALA A 110 -5.30 9.10 -20.89
N PRO A 111 -5.03 9.77 -22.02
CA PRO A 111 -3.76 10.46 -22.23
C PRO A 111 -3.50 11.39 -21.04
N ALA A 112 -2.32 11.26 -20.43
CA ALA A 112 -1.91 12.10 -19.32
C ALA A 112 -2.07 13.57 -19.73
N PRO A 113 -2.65 14.44 -18.88
CA PRO A 113 -2.71 15.87 -19.18
C PRO A 113 -1.29 16.37 -19.43
N ALA A 114 -1.13 17.21 -20.46
CA ALA A 114 0.16 17.80 -20.81
C ALA A 114 0.76 18.46 -19.55
N PRO A 115 2.09 18.31 -19.31
CA PRO A 115 2.73 18.89 -18.15
C PRO A 115 2.46 20.40 -18.12
N THR A 116 1.89 20.88 -17.02
CA THR A 116 1.73 22.31 -16.77
C THR A 116 3.13 22.94 -16.79
N PRO A 117 3.38 23.99 -17.59
CA PRO A 117 4.67 24.67 -17.60
C PRO A 117 5.06 25.09 -16.18
N ALA A 118 6.32 24.84 -15.81
CA ALA A 118 6.85 25.29 -14.53
C ALA A 118 6.72 26.82 -14.42
N PRO A 119 6.37 27.37 -13.23
CA PRO A 119 6.32 28.81 -13.04
C PRO A 119 7.70 29.41 -13.34
N THR A 120 7.71 30.45 -14.17
CA THR A 120 8.91 31.26 -14.46
C THR A 120 9.54 31.70 -13.14
N PRO A 121 10.85 31.44 -12.91
CA PRO A 121 11.53 31.87 -11.69
C PRO A 121 11.40 33.39 -11.51
N ALA A 122 11.06 33.83 -10.30
CA ALA A 122 11.08 35.25 -9.95
C ALA A 122 12.50 35.80 -10.15
N PRO A 123 12.66 37.03 -10.66
CA PRO A 123 13.97 37.64 -10.86
C PRO A 123 14.76 37.67 -9.54
N ALA A 124 16.02 37.24 -9.60
CA ALA A 124 16.92 37.22 -8.45
C ALA A 124 17.08 38.63 -7.88
N GLN A 125 16.84 38.79 -6.58
CA GLN A 125 17.07 40.06 -5.91
C GLN A 125 18.57 40.38 -5.90
N VAL A 126 18.92 41.59 -6.33
CA VAL A 126 20.29 42.10 -6.28
C VAL A 126 20.71 42.20 -4.79
N PRO A 127 21.84 41.63 -4.37
CA PRO A 127 22.31 41.72 -3.00
C PRO A 127 22.53 43.18 -2.58
N ALA A 128 22.06 43.54 -1.39
CA ALA A 128 22.34 44.84 -0.77
C ALA A 128 23.86 44.99 -0.48
N PRO A 129 24.43 46.20 -0.60
CA PRO A 129 25.84 46.43 -0.30
C PRO A 129 26.15 46.15 1.18
N SER A 130 27.34 45.59 1.43
CA SER A 130 27.82 45.20 2.75
C SER A 130 28.00 46.41 3.68
N PRO A 131 27.55 46.35 4.95
CA PRO A 131 27.74 47.43 5.91
C PRO A 131 29.22 47.59 6.32
N ALA A 132 29.63 48.84 6.56
CA ALA A 132 30.97 49.20 6.97
C ALA A 132 31.35 48.57 8.34
N PRO A 133 32.61 48.15 8.54
CA PRO A 133 33.05 47.53 9.79
C PRO A 133 33.02 48.51 10.97
N ALA A 134 32.62 47.98 12.14
CA ALA A 134 32.52 48.71 13.40
C ALA A 134 33.92 49.01 14.02
N PRO A 135 34.07 50.11 14.78
CA PRO A 135 35.31 50.43 15.49
C PRO A 135 35.60 49.46 16.65
N ALA A 136 36.88 49.25 16.93
CA ALA A 136 37.39 48.28 17.90
C ALA A 136 37.02 48.61 19.37
N PRO A 137 36.83 47.60 20.24
CA PRO A 137 36.50 47.81 21.66
C PRO A 137 37.71 48.22 22.50
N SER A 138 37.44 49.02 23.54
CA SER A 138 38.39 49.52 24.55
C SER A 138 38.66 48.45 25.64
N PRO A 139 39.88 48.38 26.23
CA PRO A 139 40.24 47.33 27.19
C PRO A 139 39.57 47.44 28.57
N THR A 140 39.31 46.27 29.15
CA THR A 140 38.58 46.01 30.42
C THR A 140 39.42 46.24 31.69
N PRO A 141 38.89 46.88 32.75
CA PRO A 141 39.50 46.88 34.09
C PRO A 141 39.23 45.58 34.90
N GLY A 142 40.22 45.17 35.69
CA GLY A 142 40.28 43.91 36.47
C GLY A 142 39.46 43.84 37.78
N PRO A 143 39.62 42.76 38.58
CA PRO A 143 38.58 42.24 39.49
C PRO A 143 38.70 42.71 40.95
N SER A 144 37.58 42.75 41.70
CA SER A 144 37.54 42.95 43.16
C SER A 144 36.43 42.15 43.89
N VAL A 145 36.87 41.05 44.52
CA VAL A 145 36.61 40.39 45.84
C VAL A 145 35.25 40.49 46.62
N LYS A 146 34.70 39.29 46.93
CA LYS A 146 33.90 38.72 48.08
C LYS A 146 32.64 39.40 48.65
N GLN A 147 31.57 38.59 48.84
CA GLN A 147 31.02 38.09 50.14
C GLN A 147 29.90 37.01 49.98
N VAL A 148 29.64 36.21 51.02
CA VAL A 148 28.78 34.98 51.10
C VAL A 148 27.62 35.17 52.15
N PRO A 149 26.68 34.21 52.44
CA PRO A 149 25.19 34.25 52.36
C PRO A 149 24.46 34.40 53.75
N PRO A 150 23.11 34.25 53.93
CA PRO A 150 22.38 32.95 54.11
C PRO A 150 20.84 32.96 53.72
N PRO A 151 20.02 31.90 53.99
CA PRO A 151 18.76 31.56 53.27
C PRO A 151 17.43 31.77 54.06
N SER A 152 16.25 31.70 53.41
CA SER A 152 14.93 31.39 54.02
C SER A 152 13.83 31.18 52.93
N VAL A 153 13.15 30.04 52.73
CA VAL A 153 12.07 29.32 53.49
C VAL A 153 10.65 29.57 52.93
N ALA A 154 10.06 28.48 52.38
CA ALA A 154 8.69 27.91 52.50
C ALA A 154 7.38 28.73 52.23
N VAL A 155 6.49 28.32 51.28
CA VAL A 155 5.21 27.51 51.43
C VAL A 155 3.95 28.47 51.52
N PRO A 156 2.65 28.06 51.41
CA PRO A 156 1.82 27.74 50.22
C PRO A 156 0.37 28.38 50.20
N ALA A 157 -0.44 28.08 49.14
CA ALA A 157 -1.93 27.88 49.12
C ALA A 157 -2.92 29.07 49.45
N PRO A 158 -4.27 28.90 49.53
CA PRO A 158 -5.31 28.62 48.48
C PRO A 158 -6.62 29.48 48.60
N GLY A 159 -7.66 29.22 47.78
CA GLY A 159 -9.09 29.61 48.02
C GLY A 159 -9.87 29.79 46.70
N LYS A 160 -10.87 28.97 46.30
CA LYS A 160 -12.31 28.88 46.72
C LYS A 160 -13.04 30.23 46.54
N GLU A 161 -14.24 30.38 45.98
CA GLU A 161 -15.49 29.59 46.09
C GLU A 161 -16.58 30.20 45.16
N GLU A 162 -17.56 29.39 44.74
CA GLU A 162 -19.02 29.63 44.60
C GLU A 162 -19.59 30.95 43.98
N ARG A 163 -20.74 31.01 43.27
CA ARG A 163 -21.97 30.18 43.25
C ARG A 163 -22.92 30.66 42.15
N GLU A 164 -23.88 29.77 41.81
CA GLU A 164 -25.28 30.02 41.41
C GLU A 164 -25.58 30.76 40.08
N THR A 165 -26.65 30.48 39.32
CA THR A 165 -27.92 29.78 39.57
C THR A 165 -28.56 29.38 38.23
N GLY A 166 -29.48 28.40 38.25
CA GLY A 166 -30.70 28.49 37.45
C GLY A 166 -30.96 27.40 36.40
N ALA A 167 -31.52 26.27 36.84
CA ALA A 167 -32.47 25.49 36.03
C ALA A 167 -33.89 26.07 36.18
N PRO A 168 -34.83 25.80 35.25
CA PRO A 168 -35.71 24.64 35.47
C PRO A 168 -36.09 23.80 34.22
N ARG A 169 -36.50 22.55 34.53
CA ARG A 169 -37.30 21.53 33.76
C ARG A 169 -38.54 22.14 33.08
N ALA A 170 -39.25 21.59 32.09
CA ALA A 170 -39.33 20.39 31.22
C ALA A 170 -40.48 20.72 30.19
N PRO A 171 -41.19 19.82 29.45
CA PRO A 171 -41.00 18.40 29.11
C PRO A 171 -41.17 18.07 27.60
N GLY A 172 -40.92 16.82 27.23
CA GLY A 172 -41.62 16.18 26.10
C GLY A 172 -40.89 16.19 24.76
N GLN A 173 -40.26 15.08 24.43
CA GLN A 173 -40.46 14.43 23.14
C GLN A 173 -39.94 13.00 23.22
N THR A 174 -40.89 12.08 23.36
CA THR A 174 -40.77 10.69 22.95
C THR A 174 -40.32 10.64 21.49
N ARG A 175 -39.00 10.55 21.25
CA ARG A 175 -38.50 10.00 20.00
C ARG A 175 -38.57 8.49 20.11
N LYS A 176 -39.64 7.96 19.53
CA LYS A 176 -39.80 6.60 19.06
C LYS A 176 -38.47 6.10 18.52
N ALA A 177 -37.95 5.02 19.09
CA ALA A 177 -36.78 4.32 18.59
C ALA A 177 -37.08 3.85 17.17
N GLU A 178 -36.59 4.59 16.19
CA GLU A 178 -36.47 4.16 14.81
C GLU A 178 -35.24 3.23 14.73
N PRO A 179 -35.31 2.09 14.02
CA PRO A 179 -34.18 1.17 13.95
C PRO A 179 -33.02 1.87 13.25
N GLN A 180 -31.91 2.02 13.96
CA GLN A 180 -30.67 2.54 13.40
C GLN A 180 -30.25 1.67 12.19
N PRO A 181 -29.87 2.24 11.03
CA PRO A 181 -29.45 1.47 9.84
C PRO A 181 -28.15 0.67 10.02
N ALA A 182 -27.47 0.81 11.17
CA ALA A 182 -26.22 0.14 11.47
C ALA A 182 -26.34 -1.40 11.61
N THR A 183 -27.51 -1.91 12.00
CA THR A 183 -27.71 -3.36 12.19
C THR A 183 -27.86 -4.13 10.87
N VAL A 184 -28.40 -3.50 9.82
CA VAL A 184 -28.58 -4.15 8.50
C VAL A 184 -27.26 -4.16 7.72
N GLU A 185 -26.53 -3.04 7.71
CA GLU A 185 -25.23 -2.90 7.07
C GLU A 185 -24.19 -3.89 7.62
N LYS A 186 -24.21 -4.15 8.94
CA LYS A 186 -23.28 -5.07 9.59
C LYS A 186 -23.59 -6.54 9.28
N GLY A 187 -24.87 -6.90 9.16
CA GLY A 187 -25.30 -8.23 8.71
C GLY A 187 -24.84 -8.54 7.28
N VAL A 188 -25.16 -7.65 6.33
CA VAL A 188 -24.79 -7.81 4.91
C VAL A 188 -23.26 -7.91 4.71
N LYS A 189 -22.48 -7.17 5.49
CA LYS A 189 -21.01 -7.23 5.44
C LYS A 189 -20.48 -8.56 5.98
N ALA A 190 -21.10 -9.12 7.03
CA ALA A 190 -20.73 -10.42 7.57
C ALA A 190 -21.07 -11.57 6.60
N ASP A 191 -22.23 -11.52 5.95
CA ASP A 191 -22.63 -12.50 4.94
C ASP A 191 -21.65 -12.52 3.76
N LYS A 192 -21.26 -11.34 3.25
CA LYS A 192 -20.25 -11.21 2.18
C LYS A 192 -18.87 -11.72 2.58
N LYS A 193 -18.48 -11.50 3.84
CA LYS A 193 -17.20 -11.98 4.38
C LYS A 193 -17.17 -13.52 4.41
N ALA A 194 -18.28 -14.15 4.80
CA ALA A 194 -18.43 -15.60 4.80
C ALA A 194 -18.43 -16.18 3.38
N GLU A 195 -19.18 -15.58 2.45
CA GLU A 195 -19.18 -16.00 1.04
C GLU A 195 -17.79 -15.90 0.41
N LEU A 196 -17.08 -14.80 0.67
CA LEU A 196 -15.72 -14.62 0.19
C LEU A 196 -14.77 -15.66 0.80
N LYS A 197 -14.93 -15.97 2.08
CA LYS A 197 -14.10 -16.99 2.76
C LYS A 197 -14.26 -18.36 2.10
N ASP A 198 -15.49 -18.77 1.80
CA ASP A 198 -15.77 -20.03 1.10
C ASP A 198 -15.17 -20.04 -0.31
N LYS A 199 -15.29 -18.94 -1.05
CA LYS A 199 -14.69 -18.80 -2.38
C LYS A 199 -13.16 -18.94 -2.32
N LEU A 200 -12.52 -18.25 -1.39
CA LEU A 200 -11.06 -18.27 -1.23
C LEU A 200 -10.56 -19.64 -0.79
N ALA A 201 -11.27 -20.33 0.09
CA ALA A 201 -10.91 -21.68 0.51
C ALA A 201 -10.96 -22.68 -0.66
N ARG A 202 -11.96 -22.56 -1.54
CA ARG A 202 -12.05 -23.37 -2.77
C ARG A 202 -10.90 -23.06 -3.73
N GLN A 203 -10.66 -21.77 -4.02
CA GLN A 203 -9.55 -21.35 -4.89
C GLN A 203 -8.19 -21.82 -4.35
N ALA A 204 -7.98 -21.77 -3.03
CA ALA A 204 -6.75 -22.27 -2.40
C ALA A 204 -6.52 -23.75 -2.68
N ALA A 205 -7.55 -24.58 -2.48
CA ALA A 205 -7.48 -26.02 -2.72
C ALA A 205 -7.24 -26.35 -4.20
N GLU A 206 -7.97 -25.69 -5.11
CA GLU A 206 -7.84 -25.88 -6.55
C GLU A 206 -6.44 -25.51 -7.05
N ASN A 207 -5.93 -24.35 -6.63
CA ASN A 207 -4.62 -23.88 -7.03
C ASN A 207 -3.49 -24.73 -6.46
N GLN A 208 -3.59 -25.13 -5.20
CA GLN A 208 -2.58 -25.99 -4.58
C GLN A 208 -2.51 -27.34 -5.31
N GLN A 209 -3.65 -27.92 -5.66
CA GLN A 209 -3.69 -29.15 -6.44
C GLN A 209 -3.13 -28.96 -7.85
N ALA A 210 -3.48 -27.87 -8.53
CA ALA A 210 -2.97 -27.58 -9.87
C ALA A 210 -1.44 -27.44 -9.87
N LEU A 211 -0.89 -26.65 -8.94
CA LEU A 211 0.56 -26.44 -8.84
C LEU A 211 1.31 -27.73 -8.47
N GLN A 212 0.76 -28.59 -7.60
CA GLN A 212 1.36 -29.87 -7.26
C GLN A 212 1.40 -30.83 -8.46
N ARG A 213 0.29 -30.94 -9.20
CA ARG A 213 0.22 -31.78 -10.41
C ARG A 213 1.23 -31.34 -11.47
N GLU A 214 1.42 -30.03 -11.63
CA GLU A 214 2.41 -29.50 -12.56
C GLU A 214 3.83 -29.72 -12.05
N LEU A 215 4.11 -29.58 -10.75
CA LEU A 215 5.43 -29.83 -10.18
C LEU A 215 5.93 -31.28 -10.38
N GLU A 216 5.01 -32.25 -10.38
CA GLU A 216 5.34 -33.66 -10.65
C GLU A 216 5.84 -33.89 -12.08
N LYS A 217 5.28 -33.16 -13.06
CA LYS A 217 5.53 -33.34 -14.49
C LYS A 217 6.48 -32.28 -15.07
N ALA A 218 6.77 -31.23 -14.31
CA ALA A 218 7.50 -30.07 -14.78
C ALA A 218 8.95 -30.41 -15.15
N PRO A 219 9.49 -29.75 -16.20
CA PRO A 219 10.92 -29.82 -16.49
C PRO A 219 11.73 -29.28 -15.30
N GLU A 220 12.92 -29.84 -15.06
CA GLU A 220 13.77 -29.49 -13.91
C GLU A 220 14.02 -27.98 -13.78
N ALA A 221 14.11 -27.27 -14.91
CA ALA A 221 14.32 -25.83 -14.95
C ALA A 221 13.17 -25.00 -14.32
N LEU A 222 11.94 -25.53 -14.26
CA LEU A 222 10.76 -24.82 -13.74
C LEU A 222 10.38 -25.23 -12.31
N ARG A 223 10.88 -26.37 -11.82
CA ARG A 223 10.55 -26.89 -10.48
C ARG A 223 10.78 -25.88 -9.36
N PRO A 224 11.93 -25.16 -9.29
CA PRO A 224 12.17 -24.21 -8.20
C PRO A 224 11.19 -23.03 -8.20
N ALA A 225 10.69 -22.63 -9.37
CA ALA A 225 9.69 -21.57 -9.47
C ALA A 225 8.31 -22.07 -9.03
N LEU A 226 7.93 -23.31 -9.39
CA LEU A 226 6.67 -23.92 -8.95
C LEU A 226 6.64 -24.17 -7.43
N GLU A 227 7.75 -24.64 -6.86
CA GLU A 227 7.88 -24.82 -5.40
C GLU A 227 7.68 -23.48 -4.67
N ARG A 228 8.33 -22.42 -5.14
CA ARG A 228 8.12 -21.07 -4.58
C ARG A 228 6.69 -20.57 -4.80
N ALA A 229 6.08 -20.86 -5.94
CA ALA A 229 4.69 -20.49 -6.19
C ALA A 229 3.73 -21.14 -5.19
N ILE A 230 3.95 -22.41 -4.83
CA ILE A 230 3.16 -23.12 -3.82
C ILE A 230 3.30 -22.45 -2.45
N GLU A 231 4.53 -22.09 -2.06
CA GLU A 231 4.80 -21.40 -0.80
C GLU A 231 4.12 -20.02 -0.74
N VAL A 232 4.27 -19.22 -1.81
CA VAL A 232 3.64 -17.91 -1.96
C VAL A 232 2.12 -18.01 -1.92
N ALA A 233 1.54 -18.97 -2.66
CA ALA A 233 0.10 -19.21 -2.65
C ALA A 233 -0.40 -19.54 -1.24
N GLY A 234 0.30 -20.42 -0.53
CA GLY A 234 -0.03 -20.80 0.85
C GLY A 234 -0.10 -19.58 1.77
N ARG A 235 0.96 -18.74 1.78
CA ARG A 235 0.98 -17.50 2.57
C ARG A 235 -0.18 -16.56 2.23
N GLY A 236 -0.41 -16.34 0.94
CA GLY A 236 -1.46 -15.45 0.45
C GLY A 236 -2.85 -15.89 0.88
N TYR A 237 -3.19 -17.17 0.70
CA TYR A 237 -4.48 -17.71 1.10
C TYR A 237 -4.66 -17.75 2.62
N GLU A 238 -3.62 -18.09 3.37
CA GLU A 238 -3.68 -18.07 4.84
C GLU A 238 -4.02 -16.68 5.37
N HIS A 239 -3.31 -15.64 4.91
CA HIS A 239 -3.59 -14.28 5.33
C HIS A 239 -4.98 -13.80 4.89
N ALA A 240 -5.35 -14.08 3.64
CA ALA A 240 -6.66 -13.68 3.13
C ALA A 240 -7.77 -14.34 3.95
N LEU A 241 -7.70 -15.64 4.23
CA LEU A 241 -8.71 -16.36 5.02
C LEU A 241 -8.76 -15.88 6.47
N LYS A 242 -7.62 -15.64 7.10
CA LYS A 242 -7.53 -15.13 8.48
C LYS A 242 -8.11 -13.73 8.62
N SER A 243 -7.96 -12.88 7.60
CA SER A 243 -8.61 -11.57 7.56
C SER A 243 -10.14 -11.67 7.48
N LEU A 244 -10.64 -12.84 7.06
CA LEU A 244 -12.05 -13.14 6.88
C LEU A 244 -12.69 -13.85 8.10
N ASP A 245 -11.94 -14.13 9.16
CA ASP A 245 -12.45 -14.56 10.49
C ASP A 245 -12.89 -13.36 11.34
#